data_AF-A0A842MX01-F1
#
_entry.id   AF-A0A842MX01-F1
#
_cell.length_a   1.000
_cell.length_b   1.000
_cell.length_c   1.000
_cell.angle_alpha   90.00
_cell.angle_beta   90.00
_cell.angle_gamma   90.00
#
_symmetry.space_group_name_H-M   'P 1'
#
loop_
_entity.id
_entity.type
_entity.pdbx_description
1 polymer ?
#
loop_
_entity_poly.entity_id
_entity_poly.type
_entity_poly.pdbx_seq_one_letter_code
_entity_poly.pdbx_strand_id
1 'polypeptide(L)'
;MTAGITESDLESIALSWLESLGWAVRYGPEIAPGEDFAERQDYREVVLAQRLRDALARLNPNLPDEALQEAFRKITNPEGATLVARNRALHRMLVDGVTVEYRRPDGSIAGAQARAIDFDDPENNDWLAVNQFTVSESQYTRRPDIVLFVNGLPLVVIELKNPADEEATIWTAFQQLQTYKTELPTLFAFDELLVISDGLEARLGTLTSGRERFKPWRTVSGEQIEDVGKPQLEVLLGGVFDKRHALSLLRDFIVFEDDGSGRIDKKIAGYHQFHAVQVAVAETLRAARLRHGSMGMATGAGRRPGGRPGDRRIGVVWHTQGSGKSLTMVFYAGRIVREPAMRNPTIVVLTDRNDLDDQLFATFSRCQELLRQTPV
;
A
#
# COMPACT_ATOMS: atom_id res chain seq x y z
N MET A 1 -38.99 5.73 15.37
CA MET A 1 -37.94 6.41 14.59
C MET A 1 -36.65 5.70 14.92
N THR A 2 -36.17 4.81 14.04
CA THR A 2 -34.84 4.23 14.15
C THR A 2 -33.85 5.37 13.93
N ALA A 3 -33.08 5.73 14.95
CA ALA A 3 -31.99 6.69 14.78
C ALA A 3 -31.05 6.15 13.69
N GLY A 4 -30.77 6.96 12.67
CA GLY A 4 -29.84 6.60 11.62
C GLY A 4 -28.42 6.43 12.17
N ILE A 5 -27.63 5.57 11.54
CA ILE A 5 -26.20 5.39 11.86
C ILE A 5 -25.50 6.74 11.64
N THR A 6 -24.75 7.23 12.63
CA THR A 6 -23.97 8.47 12.53
C THR A 6 -22.57 8.21 11.96
N GLU A 7 -21.84 9.27 11.61
CA GLU A 7 -20.44 9.18 11.20
C GLU A 7 -19.54 8.58 12.29
N SER A 8 -19.77 8.94 13.56
CA SER A 8 -19.07 8.36 14.72
C SER A 8 -19.38 6.88 14.93
N ASP A 9 -20.61 6.44 14.66
CA ASP A 9 -20.97 5.02 14.69
C ASP A 9 -20.23 4.26 13.57
N LEU A 10 -20.18 4.82 12.36
CA LEU A 10 -19.49 4.23 11.23
C LEU A 10 -17.97 4.11 11.48
N GLU A 11 -17.37 5.15 12.05
CA GLU A 11 -15.97 5.16 12.46
C GLU A 11 -15.69 4.04 13.48
N SER A 12 -16.54 3.92 14.50
CA SER A 12 -16.43 2.86 15.52
C SER A 12 -16.55 1.45 14.91
N ILE A 13 -17.46 1.27 13.95
CA ILE A 13 -17.62 0.01 13.21
C ILE A 13 -16.37 -0.29 12.37
N ALA A 14 -15.83 0.70 11.66
CA ALA A 14 -14.62 0.54 10.86
C ALA A 14 -13.40 0.14 11.72
N LEU A 15 -13.24 0.76 12.89
CA LEU A 15 -12.20 0.42 13.86
C LEU A 15 -12.37 -1.01 14.40
N SER A 16 -13.60 -1.44 14.68
CA SER A 16 -13.89 -2.82 15.10
C SER A 16 -13.49 -3.85 14.04
N TRP A 17 -13.76 -3.56 12.75
CA TRP A 17 -13.30 -4.41 11.65
C TRP A 17 -11.77 -4.44 11.55
N LEU A 18 -11.09 -3.29 11.66
CA LEU A 18 -9.62 -3.23 11.68
C LEU A 18 -9.02 -4.00 12.86
N GLU A 19 -9.61 -3.88 14.04
CA GLU A 19 -9.20 -4.64 15.23
C GLU A 19 -9.32 -6.15 14.99
N SER A 20 -10.40 -6.60 14.34
CA SER A 20 -10.56 -8.03 13.98
C SER A 20 -9.52 -8.54 12.98
N LEU A 21 -8.92 -7.63 12.19
CA LEU A 21 -7.80 -7.91 11.27
C LEU A 21 -6.43 -7.84 11.96
N GLY A 22 -6.40 -7.60 13.28
CA GLY A 22 -5.19 -7.57 14.10
C GLY A 22 -4.49 -6.22 14.15
N TRP A 23 -5.19 -5.13 13.86
CA TRP A 23 -4.71 -3.77 14.09
C TRP A 23 -4.99 -3.34 15.52
N ALA A 24 -4.01 -2.77 16.23
CA ALA A 24 -4.28 -2.08 17.48
C ALA A 24 -5.09 -0.82 17.19
N VAL A 25 -6.07 -0.49 18.04
CA VAL A 25 -6.88 0.74 17.90
C VAL A 25 -6.50 1.73 18.99
N ARG A 26 -6.37 3.02 18.64
CA ARG A 26 -6.17 4.13 19.60
C ARG A 26 -7.00 5.34 19.23
N TYR A 27 -7.46 6.05 20.25
CA TYR A 27 -8.12 7.34 20.07
C TYR A 27 -7.08 8.45 19.94
N GLY A 28 -7.10 9.19 18.82
CA GLY A 28 -6.12 10.23 18.50
C GLY A 28 -5.91 11.25 19.63
N PRO A 29 -6.98 11.76 20.27
CA PRO A 29 -6.88 12.63 21.43
C PRO A 29 -6.19 12.02 22.65
N GLU A 30 -6.19 10.71 22.86
CA GLU A 30 -5.49 10.09 24.01
C GLU A 30 -3.96 10.05 23.80
N ILE A 31 -3.52 9.98 22.54
CA ILE A 31 -2.10 9.95 22.16
C ILE A 31 -1.57 11.30 21.67
N ALA A 32 -2.35 12.37 21.90
CA ALA A 32 -2.04 13.70 21.43
C ALA A 32 -0.91 14.36 22.25
N PRO A 33 -0.22 15.38 21.69
CA PRO A 33 0.79 16.13 22.43
C PRO A 33 0.23 16.76 23.72
N GLY A 34 0.91 16.50 24.83
CA GLY A 34 0.55 17.02 26.16
C GLY A 34 -0.31 16.08 27.01
N GLU A 35 -0.71 14.93 26.48
CA GLU A 35 -1.51 13.91 27.18
C GLU A 35 -0.62 12.83 27.82
N ASP A 36 -1.17 12.05 28.75
CA ASP A 36 -0.43 11.02 29.50
C ASP A 36 0.14 9.92 28.59
N PHE A 37 -0.57 9.59 27.51
CA PHE A 37 -0.15 8.59 26.52
C PHE A 37 0.37 9.23 25.22
N ALA A 38 0.83 10.48 25.28
CA ALA A 38 1.35 11.21 24.12
C ALA A 38 2.41 10.40 23.36
N GLU A 39 2.14 10.15 22.08
CA GLU A 39 3.10 9.50 21.18
C GLU A 39 3.84 10.52 20.29
N ARG A 40 3.48 11.80 20.41
CA ARG A 40 4.03 12.94 19.67
C ARG A 40 4.25 14.12 20.61
N GLN A 41 5.25 14.93 20.30
CA GLN A 41 5.55 16.16 21.05
C GLN A 41 4.84 17.38 20.46
N ASP A 42 4.42 17.31 19.20
CA ASP A 42 3.81 18.43 18.47
C ASP A 42 2.79 17.93 17.43
N TYR A 43 1.73 18.69 17.19
CA TYR A 43 0.70 18.34 16.19
C TYR A 43 1.23 18.37 14.74
N ARG A 44 2.41 18.97 14.49
CA ARG A 44 3.13 18.93 13.21
C ARG A 44 3.79 17.58 12.94
N GLU A 45 4.01 16.77 13.97
CA GLU A 45 4.59 15.44 13.80
C GLU A 45 3.53 14.49 13.24
N VAL A 46 3.80 13.93 12.06
CA VAL A 46 2.89 12.96 11.42
C VAL A 46 3.36 11.52 11.62
N VAL A 47 4.65 11.32 11.90
CA VAL A 47 5.26 10.02 12.19
C VAL A 47 5.27 9.80 13.70
N LEU A 48 4.87 8.61 14.14
CA LEU A 48 5.02 8.17 15.53
C LEU A 48 6.49 7.73 15.74
N ALA A 49 7.34 8.71 16.06
CA ALA A 49 8.78 8.58 15.97
C ALA A 49 9.36 7.42 16.81
N GLN A 50 8.81 7.19 18.01
CA GLN A 50 9.29 6.11 18.87
C GLN A 50 9.02 4.73 18.25
N ARG A 51 7.80 4.50 17.74
CA ARG A 51 7.44 3.26 17.06
C ARG A 51 8.33 2.98 15.86
N LEU A 52 8.66 4.01 15.07
CA LEU A 52 9.57 3.86 13.93
C LEU A 52 10.99 3.50 14.37
N ARG A 53 11.51 4.12 15.43
CA ARG A 53 12.84 3.76 15.98
C ARG A 53 12.86 2.32 16.48
N ASP A 54 11.83 1.91 17.22
CA ASP A 54 11.71 0.56 17.74
C ASP A 54 11.62 -0.48 16.61
N ALA A 55 10.87 -0.17 15.55
CA ALA A 55 10.79 -1.01 14.36
C ALA A 55 12.14 -1.09 13.62
N LEU A 56 12.83 0.04 13.40
CA LEU A 56 14.14 0.05 12.76
C LEU A 56 15.16 -0.80 13.53
N ALA A 57 15.18 -0.70 14.87
CA ALA A 57 16.03 -1.52 15.71
C ALA A 57 15.66 -3.02 15.64
N ARG A 58 14.35 -3.33 15.74
CA ARG A 58 13.83 -4.71 15.69
C ARG A 58 14.12 -5.40 14.36
N LEU A 59 13.94 -4.70 13.24
CA LEU A 59 14.06 -5.26 11.89
C LEU A 59 15.51 -5.32 11.39
N ASN A 60 16.43 -4.61 12.03
CA ASN A 60 17.83 -4.48 11.61
C ASN A 60 18.81 -4.69 12.79
N PRO A 61 18.77 -5.83 13.49
CA PRO A 61 19.55 -6.07 14.71
C PRO A 61 21.08 -6.06 14.51
N ASN A 62 21.53 -6.15 13.26
CA ASN A 62 22.95 -6.18 12.89
C ASN A 62 23.49 -4.79 12.50
N LEU A 63 22.66 -3.75 12.46
CA LEU A 63 23.09 -2.39 12.13
C LEU A 63 23.39 -1.60 13.41
N PRO A 64 24.46 -0.77 13.42
CA PRO A 64 24.75 0.08 14.56
C PRO A 64 23.76 1.25 14.66
N ASP A 65 23.65 1.84 15.84
CA ASP A 65 22.71 2.94 16.12
C ASP A 65 22.87 4.13 15.16
N GLU A 66 24.10 4.47 14.75
CA GLU A 66 24.35 5.55 13.79
C GLU A 66 23.67 5.28 12.43
N ALA A 67 23.68 4.03 11.95
CA ALA A 67 23.01 3.64 10.72
C ALA A 67 21.48 3.67 10.88
N LEU A 68 20.96 3.26 12.04
CA LEU A 68 19.53 3.32 12.34
C LEU A 68 19.03 4.76 12.45
N GLN A 69 19.82 5.66 13.04
CA GLN A 69 19.53 7.09 13.09
C GLN A 69 19.57 7.73 11.70
N GLU A 70 20.52 7.33 10.85
CA GLU A 70 20.55 7.77 9.46
C GLU A 70 19.30 7.29 8.69
N ALA A 71 18.91 6.02 8.86
CA ALA A 71 17.71 5.46 8.26
C ALA A 71 16.45 6.21 8.70
N PHE A 72 16.31 6.44 10.02
CA PHE A 72 15.22 7.24 10.58
C PHE A 72 15.18 8.63 9.93
N ARG A 73 16.30 9.35 9.89
CA ARG A 73 16.38 10.69 9.31
C ARG A 73 15.97 10.73 7.84
N LYS A 74 16.41 9.74 7.04
CA LYS A 74 16.07 9.62 5.61
C LYS A 74 14.59 9.33 5.42
N ILE A 75 14.03 8.39 6.20
CA ILE A 75 12.60 8.06 6.15
C ILE A 75 11.74 9.26 6.53
N THR A 76 12.07 9.98 7.59
CA THR A 76 11.27 11.12 8.06
C THR A 76 11.45 12.39 7.22
N ASN A 77 12.46 12.43 6.34
CA ASN A 77 12.71 13.56 5.44
C ASN A 77 12.91 13.04 3.99
N PRO A 78 11.86 12.47 3.38
CA PRO A 78 11.98 11.96 2.02
C PRO A 78 12.32 13.09 1.04
N GLU A 79 13.26 12.83 0.14
CA GLU A 79 13.78 13.81 -0.79
C GLU A 79 12.79 14.08 -1.94
N GLY A 80 12.72 15.33 -2.41
CA GLY A 80 11.91 15.69 -3.57
C GLY A 80 11.37 17.11 -3.53
N ALA A 81 11.39 17.78 -4.70
CA ALA A 81 10.89 19.14 -4.85
C ALA A 81 9.36 19.23 -4.76
N THR A 82 8.64 18.15 -5.11
CA THR A 82 7.18 18.08 -5.08
C THR A 82 6.71 17.04 -4.07
N LEU A 83 5.45 17.15 -3.64
CA LEU A 83 4.82 16.16 -2.76
C LEU A 83 4.90 14.74 -3.34
N VAL A 84 4.57 14.59 -4.63
CA VAL A 84 4.60 13.29 -5.32
C VAL A 84 6.02 12.73 -5.41
N ALA A 85 7.04 13.60 -5.61
CA ALA A 85 8.44 13.16 -5.61
C ALA A 85 8.88 12.64 -4.24
N ARG A 86 8.51 13.34 -3.15
CA ARG A 86 8.77 12.88 -1.77
C ARG A 86 8.06 11.57 -1.47
N ASN A 87 6.79 11.45 -1.85
CA ASN A 87 6.01 10.24 -1.69
C ASN A 87 6.64 9.05 -2.44
N ARG A 88 7.10 9.25 -3.69
CA ARG A 88 7.84 8.24 -4.47
C ARG A 88 9.16 7.85 -3.80
N ALA A 89 9.91 8.82 -3.28
CA ALA A 89 11.17 8.57 -2.59
C ALA A 89 10.96 7.73 -1.32
N LEU A 90 9.92 8.04 -0.54
CA LEU A 90 9.53 7.22 0.60
C LEU A 90 9.15 5.80 0.15
N HIS A 91 8.27 5.66 -0.85
CA HIS A 91 7.83 4.37 -1.33
C HIS A 91 9.01 3.45 -1.69
N ARG A 92 10.02 3.99 -2.40
CA ARG A 92 11.26 3.26 -2.71
C ARG A 92 11.99 2.83 -1.45
N MET A 93 12.15 3.71 -0.46
CA MET A 93 12.77 3.37 0.82
C MET A 93 12.00 2.29 1.59
N LEU A 94 10.67 2.27 1.50
CA LEU A 94 9.85 1.22 2.09
C LEU A 94 10.12 -0.12 1.41
N VAL A 95 10.06 -0.17 0.09
CA VAL A 95 10.10 -1.42 -0.70
C VAL A 95 11.50 -1.99 -0.88
N ASP A 96 12.50 -1.15 -1.12
CA ASP A 96 13.87 -1.57 -1.43
C ASP A 96 14.81 -1.47 -0.22
N GLY A 97 14.38 -0.79 0.84
CA GLY A 97 15.18 -0.46 2.01
C GLY A 97 15.86 0.90 1.91
N VAL A 98 16.33 1.39 3.05
CA VAL A 98 17.05 2.65 3.17
C VAL A 98 18.54 2.37 3.08
N THR A 99 19.20 2.90 2.05
CA THR A 99 20.65 2.82 1.95
C THR A 99 21.28 3.68 3.03
N VAL A 100 22.13 3.08 3.87
CA VAL A 100 22.84 3.74 4.98
C VAL A 100 24.31 3.39 4.96
N GLU A 101 25.14 4.30 5.47
CA GLU A 101 26.59 4.12 5.56
C GLU A 101 27.05 4.26 7.01
N TYR A 102 27.90 3.36 7.48
CA TYR A 102 28.42 3.38 8.84
C TYR A 102 29.87 2.95 8.90
N ARG A 103 30.58 3.34 9.97
CA ARG A 103 31.99 3.03 10.14
C ARG A 103 32.14 1.71 10.89
N ARG A 104 32.89 0.77 10.32
CA ARG A 104 33.25 -0.50 10.97
C ARG A 104 34.33 -0.28 12.03
N PRO A 105 34.50 -1.22 12.98
CA PRO A 105 35.57 -1.17 13.97
C PRO A 105 37.00 -1.08 13.40
N ASP A 106 37.21 -1.58 12.18
CA ASP A 106 38.48 -1.52 11.46
C ASP A 106 38.75 -0.17 10.76
N GLY A 107 37.81 0.79 10.88
CA GLY A 107 37.87 2.11 10.26
C GLY A 107 37.34 2.18 8.83
N SER A 108 36.97 1.05 8.21
CA SER A 108 36.36 1.03 6.87
C SER A 108 34.91 1.51 6.89
N ILE A 109 34.41 2.03 5.75
CA ILE A 109 33.00 2.38 5.57
C ILE A 109 32.24 1.16 5.03
N ALA A 110 31.09 0.87 5.62
CA ALA A 110 30.15 -0.15 5.19
C ALA A 110 28.88 0.49 4.64
N GLY A 111 28.38 0.00 3.50
CA GLY A 111 27.01 0.28 3.05
C GLY A 111 26.08 -0.87 3.45
N ALA A 112 24.84 -0.55 3.84
CA ALA A 112 23.78 -1.52 4.12
C ALA A 112 22.40 -0.99 3.69
N GLN A 113 21.41 -1.89 3.61
CA GLN A 113 20.01 -1.55 3.43
C GLN A 113 19.26 -1.78 4.74
N ALA A 114 18.81 -0.70 5.39
CA ALA A 114 17.96 -0.78 6.57
C ALA A 114 16.50 -0.94 6.15
N ARG A 115 15.79 -1.92 6.71
CA ARG A 115 14.38 -2.19 6.41
C ARG A 115 13.48 -1.42 7.37
N ALA A 116 12.49 -0.71 6.81
CA ALA A 116 11.44 -0.04 7.59
C ALA A 116 10.19 -0.92 7.80
N ILE A 117 9.98 -1.90 6.92
CA ILE A 117 8.84 -2.83 6.95
C ILE A 117 9.37 -4.25 6.70
N ASP A 118 8.85 -5.22 7.46
CA ASP A 118 9.04 -6.64 7.17
C ASP A 118 7.91 -7.13 6.27
N PHE A 119 8.20 -7.36 4.99
CA PHE A 119 7.21 -7.85 4.04
C PHE A 119 7.05 -9.38 4.06
N ASP A 120 7.93 -10.09 4.76
CA ASP A 120 7.95 -11.56 4.77
C ASP A 120 7.19 -12.11 5.97
N ASP A 121 7.29 -11.44 7.14
CA ASP A 121 6.53 -11.77 8.33
C ASP A 121 5.70 -10.57 8.84
N PRO A 122 4.36 -10.58 8.67
CA PRO A 122 3.51 -9.49 9.10
C PRO A 122 3.58 -9.21 10.61
N GLU A 123 3.87 -10.21 11.44
CA GLU A 123 3.87 -10.06 12.90
C GLU A 123 5.14 -9.35 13.43
N ASN A 124 6.16 -9.19 12.59
CA ASN A 124 7.33 -8.37 12.93
C ASN A 124 7.05 -6.86 12.81
N ASN A 125 5.91 -6.47 12.23
CA ASN A 125 5.50 -5.08 12.12
C ASN A 125 4.51 -4.69 13.24
N ASP A 126 4.57 -3.43 13.63
CA ASP A 126 3.58 -2.78 14.46
C ASP A 126 2.44 -2.24 13.57
N TRP A 127 1.20 -2.59 13.92
CA TRP A 127 -0.01 -2.27 13.15
C TRP A 127 -0.97 -1.47 14.03
N LEU A 128 -1.24 -0.21 13.66
CA LEU A 128 -2.03 0.71 14.48
C LEU A 128 -3.04 1.48 13.63
N ALA A 129 -4.31 1.45 14.01
CA ALA A 129 -5.36 2.31 13.51
C ALA A 129 -5.64 3.41 14.54
N VAL A 130 -5.49 4.67 14.13
CA VAL A 130 -5.78 5.83 15.00
C VAL A 130 -6.92 6.60 14.41
N ASN A 131 -8.01 6.76 15.16
CA ASN A 131 -9.08 7.64 14.76
C ASN A 131 -8.89 9.07 15.26
N GLN A 132 -9.46 10.05 14.53
CA GLN A 132 -9.46 11.46 14.93
C GLN A 132 -8.04 12.04 15.11
N PHE A 133 -7.09 11.63 14.26
CA PHE A 133 -5.67 11.98 14.36
C PHE A 133 -5.41 13.44 13.93
N THR A 134 -5.38 14.37 14.88
CA THR A 134 -5.19 15.79 14.54
C THR A 134 -3.76 16.09 14.06
N VAL A 135 -3.64 16.82 12.96
CA VAL A 135 -2.39 17.28 12.36
C VAL A 135 -2.48 18.76 12.04
N SER A 136 -1.41 19.50 12.34
CA SER A 136 -1.28 20.92 12.05
C SER A 136 -0.10 21.17 11.11
N GLU A 137 -0.29 21.96 10.07
CA GLU A 137 0.78 22.39 9.17
C GLU A 137 0.54 23.83 8.73
N SER A 138 1.52 24.72 8.95
CA SER A 138 1.36 26.17 8.78
C SER A 138 0.13 26.69 9.56
N GLN A 139 -0.81 27.37 8.91
CA GLN A 139 -2.07 27.83 9.51
C GLN A 139 -3.19 26.78 9.53
N TYR A 140 -3.00 25.63 8.90
CA TYR A 140 -4.04 24.63 8.75
C TYR A 140 -3.98 23.61 9.88
N THR A 141 -5.14 23.24 10.40
CA THR A 141 -5.30 22.11 11.31
C THR A 141 -6.44 21.27 10.79
N ARG A 142 -6.15 19.99 10.51
CA ARG A 142 -7.12 19.01 10.04
C ARG A 142 -7.07 17.77 10.90
N ARG A 143 -8.14 17.00 10.80
CA ARG A 143 -8.34 15.78 11.56
C ARG A 143 -8.94 14.75 10.62
N PRO A 144 -8.10 13.86 10.07
CA PRO A 144 -8.60 12.70 9.37
C PRO A 144 -9.36 11.77 10.30
N ASP A 145 -10.36 11.09 9.75
CA ASP A 145 -11.24 10.23 10.55
C ASP A 145 -10.49 9.01 11.04
N ILE A 146 -9.76 8.31 10.17
CA ILE A 146 -8.87 7.21 10.55
C ILE A 146 -7.55 7.29 9.78
N VAL A 147 -6.43 7.16 10.48
CA VAL A 147 -5.09 7.01 9.90
C VAL A 147 -4.53 5.65 10.31
N LEU A 148 -4.08 4.87 9.33
CA LEU A 148 -3.44 3.58 9.57
C LEU A 148 -1.92 3.71 9.52
N PHE A 149 -1.28 3.23 10.58
CA PHE A 149 0.14 3.25 10.79
C PHE A 149 0.74 1.85 10.69
N VAL A 150 1.86 1.75 9.99
CA VAL A 150 2.74 0.56 10.01
C VAL A 150 4.09 1.01 10.51
N ASN A 151 4.56 0.43 11.63
CA ASN A 151 5.83 0.80 12.25
C ASN A 151 5.95 2.31 12.53
N GLY A 152 4.84 2.95 12.91
CA GLY A 152 4.77 4.39 13.18
C GLY A 152 4.70 5.31 11.96
N LEU A 153 4.64 4.78 10.74
CA LEU A 153 4.47 5.55 9.51
C LEU A 153 3.00 5.64 9.09
N PRO A 154 2.42 6.84 8.84
CA PRO A 154 1.01 7.00 8.46
C PRO A 154 0.80 6.66 6.98
N LEU A 155 0.60 5.37 6.68
CA LEU A 155 0.55 4.88 5.30
C LEU A 155 -0.85 4.93 4.67
N VAL A 156 -1.91 5.08 5.46
CA VAL A 156 -3.28 5.14 4.92
C VAL A 156 -4.07 6.23 5.60
N VAL A 157 -4.81 7.00 4.80
CA VAL A 157 -5.79 7.97 5.29
C VAL A 157 -7.19 7.55 4.82
N ILE A 158 -8.12 7.46 5.76
CA ILE A 158 -9.52 7.07 5.53
C ILE A 158 -10.41 8.24 5.95
N GLU A 159 -11.26 8.69 5.03
CA GLU A 159 -12.30 9.68 5.29
C GLU A 159 -13.67 9.03 5.15
N LEU A 160 -14.52 9.25 6.15
CA LEU A 160 -15.86 8.71 6.28
C LEU A 160 -16.89 9.84 6.11
N LYS A 161 -18.11 9.47 5.74
CA LYS A 161 -19.26 10.35 5.73
C LYS A 161 -20.47 9.63 6.30
N ASN A 162 -21.41 10.41 6.81
CA ASN A 162 -22.65 9.88 7.35
C ASN A 162 -23.50 9.23 6.24
N PRO A 163 -23.83 7.92 6.33
CA PRO A 163 -24.68 7.24 5.35
C PRO A 163 -26.12 7.80 5.26
N ALA A 164 -26.58 8.51 6.29
CA ALA A 164 -27.94 9.06 6.35
C ALA A 164 -28.08 10.46 5.74
N ASP A 165 -26.97 11.09 5.32
CA ASP A 165 -26.98 12.42 4.72
C ASP A 165 -26.86 12.30 3.18
N GLU A 166 -27.97 12.56 2.48
CA GLU A 166 -28.05 12.46 1.01
C GLU A 166 -27.13 13.45 0.28
N GLU A 167 -26.74 14.56 0.91
CA GLU A 167 -25.82 15.56 0.34
C GLU A 167 -24.35 15.21 0.64
N ALA A 168 -24.08 14.44 1.70
CA ALA A 168 -22.74 14.02 2.11
C ALA A 168 -22.28 12.72 1.42
N THR A 169 -22.27 12.72 0.09
CA THR A 169 -21.80 11.55 -0.70
C THR A 169 -20.32 11.23 -0.42
N ILE A 170 -19.88 10.01 -0.75
CA ILE A 170 -18.45 9.63 -0.72
C ILE A 170 -17.53 10.61 -1.49
N TRP A 171 -18.08 11.38 -2.43
CA TRP A 171 -17.30 12.36 -3.21
C TRP A 171 -17.01 13.64 -2.42
N THR A 172 -17.78 13.93 -1.38
CA THR A 172 -17.46 14.98 -0.40
C THR A 172 -16.23 14.58 0.40
N ALA A 173 -16.12 13.31 0.84
CA ALA A 173 -14.89 12.77 1.42
C ALA A 173 -13.71 12.82 0.44
N PHE A 174 -13.94 12.56 -0.85
CA PHE A 174 -12.89 12.73 -1.86
C PHE A 174 -12.37 14.17 -1.95
N GLN A 175 -13.26 15.17 -1.91
CA GLN A 175 -12.87 16.58 -1.91
C GLN A 175 -12.13 16.96 -0.62
N GLN A 176 -12.58 16.45 0.53
CA GLN A 176 -11.88 16.61 1.82
C GLN A 176 -10.44 16.11 1.74
N LEU A 177 -10.21 14.93 1.14
CA LEU A 177 -8.86 14.45 0.86
C LEU A 177 -8.05 15.36 -0.07
N GLN A 178 -8.66 15.99 -1.09
CA GLN A 178 -7.95 16.94 -1.97
C GLN A 178 -7.50 18.19 -1.19
N THR A 179 -8.37 18.70 -0.31
CA THR A 179 -8.04 19.79 0.60
C THR A 179 -6.90 19.38 1.52
N TYR A 180 -6.97 18.20 2.14
CA TYR A 180 -5.94 17.73 3.08
C TYR A 180 -4.58 17.53 2.40
N LYS A 181 -4.55 17.02 1.15
CA LYS A 181 -3.31 16.91 0.36
C LYS A 181 -2.63 18.26 0.13
N THR A 182 -3.43 19.31 -0.05
CA THR A 182 -2.92 20.67 -0.29
C THR A 182 -2.43 21.33 0.98
N GLU A 183 -3.15 21.11 2.09
CA GLU A 183 -2.92 21.81 3.36
C GLU A 183 -1.97 21.07 4.31
N LEU A 184 -1.89 19.73 4.22
CA LEU A 184 -1.03 18.87 5.04
C LEU A 184 -0.05 18.04 4.20
N PRO A 185 0.74 18.64 3.28
CA PRO A 185 1.66 17.88 2.42
C PRO A 185 2.72 17.08 3.20
N THR A 186 2.97 17.39 4.48
CA THR A 186 3.86 16.58 5.32
C THR A 186 3.25 15.21 5.64
N LEU A 187 1.94 15.10 5.85
CA LEU A 187 1.24 13.81 6.05
C LEU A 187 1.24 12.98 4.76
N PHE A 188 0.89 13.60 3.63
CA PHE A 188 0.79 12.94 2.32
C PHE A 188 2.14 12.70 1.64
N ALA A 189 3.25 13.10 2.27
CA ALA A 189 4.56 12.59 1.90
C ALA A 189 4.68 11.10 2.25
N PHE A 190 3.83 10.59 3.17
CA PHE A 190 3.86 9.21 3.65
C PHE A 190 2.73 8.31 3.15
N ASP A 191 1.63 8.87 2.64
CA ASP A 191 0.47 8.06 2.27
C ASP A 191 0.77 7.10 1.12
N GLU A 192 0.45 5.83 1.33
CA GLU A 192 0.47 4.82 0.29
C GLU A 192 -0.90 4.66 -0.35
N LEU A 193 -1.95 4.70 0.47
CA LEU A 193 -3.33 4.44 0.08
C LEU A 193 -4.30 5.46 0.69
N LEU A 194 -5.39 5.70 -0.02
CA LEU A 194 -6.47 6.58 0.42
C LEU A 194 -7.81 5.87 0.29
N VAL A 195 -8.67 6.02 1.30
CA VAL A 195 -10.00 5.44 1.32
C VAL A 195 -11.03 6.53 1.55
N ILE A 196 -12.13 6.47 0.79
CA ILE A 196 -13.33 7.27 1.00
C ILE A 196 -14.51 6.33 1.17
N SER A 197 -15.40 6.61 2.13
CA SER A 197 -16.57 5.76 2.34
C SER A 197 -17.71 6.47 3.07
N ASP A 198 -18.93 6.00 2.86
CA ASP A 198 -20.11 6.26 3.70
C ASP A 198 -20.59 4.96 4.39
N GLY A 199 -19.75 3.92 4.40
CA GLY A 199 -20.04 2.57 4.88
C GLY A 199 -20.63 1.66 3.80
N LEU A 200 -21.67 2.11 3.09
CA LEU A 200 -22.32 1.35 2.03
C LEU A 200 -21.47 1.32 0.76
N GLU A 201 -20.95 2.47 0.36
CA GLU A 201 -19.96 2.61 -0.70
C GLU A 201 -18.57 2.85 -0.11
N ALA A 202 -17.57 2.20 -0.70
CA ALA A 202 -16.17 2.46 -0.37
C ALA A 202 -15.33 2.46 -1.64
N ARG A 203 -14.34 3.35 -1.70
CA ARG A 203 -13.40 3.45 -2.83
C ARG A 203 -11.97 3.59 -2.33
N LEU A 204 -11.05 2.90 -2.99
CA LEU A 204 -9.61 2.96 -2.78
C LEU A 204 -8.96 3.79 -3.89
N GLY A 205 -8.03 4.65 -3.52
CA GLY A 205 -7.20 5.45 -4.42
C GLY A 205 -5.81 5.70 -3.86
N THR A 206 -5.07 6.60 -4.51
CA THR A 206 -3.70 7.00 -4.16
C THR A 206 -3.56 8.52 -4.16
N LEU A 207 -2.41 9.02 -3.72
CA LEU A 207 -2.05 10.44 -3.73
C LEU A 207 -2.42 11.19 -5.02
N THR A 208 -2.14 10.62 -6.20
CA THR A 208 -2.39 11.30 -7.49
C THR A 208 -3.67 10.81 -8.20
N SER A 209 -4.46 9.96 -7.55
CA SER A 209 -5.67 9.41 -8.17
C SER A 209 -6.75 10.48 -8.34
N GLY A 210 -7.20 10.68 -9.58
CA GLY A 210 -8.43 11.39 -9.89
C GLY A 210 -9.67 10.60 -9.45
N ARG A 211 -10.85 11.26 -9.52
CA ARG A 211 -12.14 10.70 -9.11
C ARG A 211 -12.44 9.35 -9.77
N GLU A 212 -12.10 9.23 -11.05
CA GLU A 212 -12.29 8.04 -11.87
C GLU A 212 -11.38 6.87 -11.48
N ARG A 213 -10.30 7.12 -10.74
CA ARG A 213 -9.32 6.13 -10.27
C ARG A 213 -9.56 5.70 -8.82
N PHE A 214 -10.46 6.35 -8.09
CA PHE A 214 -11.01 5.81 -6.85
C PHE A 214 -11.96 4.65 -7.18
N LYS A 215 -11.50 3.41 -6.98
CA LYS A 215 -12.19 2.19 -7.41
C LYS A 215 -12.74 1.40 -6.23
N PRO A 216 -13.88 0.70 -6.38
CA PRO A 216 -14.37 -0.22 -5.36
C PRO A 216 -13.47 -1.44 -5.24
N TRP A 217 -13.37 -1.97 -4.02
CA TRP A 217 -12.83 -3.30 -3.74
C TRP A 217 -13.99 -4.25 -3.47
N ARG A 218 -14.07 -5.38 -4.18
CA ARG A 218 -15.32 -6.16 -4.28
C ARG A 218 -15.24 -7.59 -3.73
N THR A 219 -14.10 -7.98 -3.17
CA THR A 219 -13.87 -9.34 -2.68
C THR A 219 -12.80 -9.34 -1.60
N VAL A 220 -12.94 -10.20 -0.60
CA VAL A 220 -11.91 -10.39 0.42
C VAL A 220 -10.89 -11.43 -0.03
N SER A 221 -11.35 -12.57 -0.54
CA SER A 221 -10.49 -13.72 -0.92
C SER A 221 -10.06 -13.74 -2.39
N GLY A 222 -10.80 -13.06 -3.27
CA GLY A 222 -10.63 -13.17 -4.72
C GLY A 222 -11.44 -14.26 -5.39
N GLU A 223 -12.11 -15.14 -4.63
CA GLU A 223 -12.86 -16.29 -5.16
C GLU A 223 -14.21 -15.89 -5.74
N GLN A 224 -14.91 -15.00 -5.03
CA GLN A 224 -16.24 -14.51 -5.40
C GLN A 224 -16.36 -13.03 -5.10
N ILE A 225 -17.14 -12.35 -5.91
CA ILE A 225 -17.57 -10.99 -5.59
C ILE A 225 -18.57 -11.10 -4.44
N GLU A 226 -18.38 -10.28 -3.40
CA GLU A 226 -19.25 -10.27 -2.23
C GLU A 226 -20.66 -9.78 -2.60
N ASP A 227 -21.64 -10.21 -1.82
CA ASP A 227 -23.04 -9.86 -2.04
C ASP A 227 -23.28 -8.35 -2.01
N VAL A 228 -24.20 -7.88 -2.85
CA VAL A 228 -24.55 -6.44 -2.95
C VAL A 228 -25.07 -5.88 -1.62
N GLY A 229 -25.59 -6.73 -0.73
CA GLY A 229 -26.07 -6.33 0.60
C GLY A 229 -24.99 -6.17 1.67
N LYS A 230 -23.74 -6.58 1.40
CA LYS A 230 -22.63 -6.42 2.34
C LYS A 230 -22.04 -5.01 2.25
N PRO A 231 -21.78 -4.32 3.36
CA PRO A 231 -21.16 -2.99 3.34
C PRO A 231 -19.84 -3.01 2.57
N GLN A 232 -19.67 -2.14 1.56
CA GLN A 232 -18.43 -2.13 0.77
C GLN A 232 -17.22 -1.73 1.60
N LEU A 233 -17.41 -0.96 2.68
CA LEU A 233 -16.32 -0.63 3.60
C LEU A 233 -15.76 -1.89 4.26
N GLU A 234 -16.62 -2.78 4.78
CA GLU A 234 -16.19 -4.06 5.38
C GLU A 234 -15.38 -4.89 4.38
N VAL A 235 -15.88 -5.01 3.15
CA VAL A 235 -15.22 -5.77 2.08
C VAL A 235 -13.88 -5.15 1.69
N LEU A 236 -13.80 -3.82 1.61
CA LEU A 236 -12.56 -3.11 1.32
C LEU A 236 -11.56 -3.29 2.46
N LEU A 237 -11.97 -3.08 3.71
CA LEU A 237 -11.05 -3.21 4.85
C LEU A 237 -10.51 -4.64 4.96
N GLY A 238 -11.37 -5.66 4.88
CA GLY A 238 -10.93 -7.06 4.91
C GLY A 238 -10.10 -7.48 3.70
N GLY A 239 -10.42 -6.98 2.51
CA GLY A 239 -9.70 -7.34 1.29
C GLY A 239 -8.37 -6.62 1.09
N VAL A 240 -8.21 -5.42 1.65
CA VAL A 240 -7.03 -4.56 1.47
C VAL A 240 -6.13 -4.55 2.72
N PHE A 241 -6.72 -4.52 3.92
CA PHE A 241 -6.00 -4.28 5.17
C PHE A 241 -5.90 -5.52 6.09
N ASP A 242 -6.22 -6.72 5.59
CA ASP A 242 -5.54 -7.91 6.10
C ASP A 242 -4.02 -7.69 5.99
N LYS A 243 -3.27 -8.00 7.05
CA LYS A 243 -1.84 -7.64 7.13
C LYS A 243 -1.03 -8.15 5.94
N ARG A 244 -1.32 -9.36 5.45
CA ARG A 244 -0.59 -9.95 4.31
C ARG A 244 -1.01 -9.32 2.99
N HIS A 245 -2.31 -9.02 2.82
CA HIS A 245 -2.79 -8.27 1.65
C HIS A 245 -2.19 -6.87 1.60
N ALA A 246 -2.19 -6.14 2.72
CA ALA A 246 -1.60 -4.81 2.84
C ALA A 246 -0.12 -4.82 2.45
N LEU A 247 0.68 -5.71 3.05
CA LEU A 247 2.11 -5.84 2.70
C LEU A 247 2.32 -6.18 1.22
N SER A 248 1.54 -7.09 0.67
CA SER A 248 1.62 -7.44 -0.75
C SER A 248 1.30 -6.23 -1.64
N LEU A 249 0.21 -5.52 -1.33
CA LEU A 249 -0.21 -4.34 -2.09
C LEU A 249 0.84 -3.24 -2.07
N LEU A 250 1.37 -2.93 -0.88
CA LEU A 250 2.42 -1.94 -0.67
C LEU A 250 3.70 -2.30 -1.44
N ARG A 251 4.11 -3.58 -1.42
CA ARG A 251 5.38 -4.00 -2.04
C ARG A 251 5.31 -4.11 -3.55
N ASP A 252 4.21 -4.69 -4.05
CA ASP A 252 4.19 -5.29 -5.39
C ASP A 252 3.11 -4.73 -6.31
N PHE A 253 2.18 -3.90 -5.80
CA PHE A 253 1.00 -3.44 -6.55
C PHE A 253 0.82 -1.93 -6.62
N ILE A 254 1.83 -1.17 -6.21
CA ILE A 254 1.91 0.27 -6.43
C ILE A 254 2.94 0.56 -7.53
N VAL A 255 2.60 1.44 -8.45
CA VAL A 255 3.52 1.94 -9.48
C VAL A 255 3.48 3.46 -9.54
N PHE A 256 4.62 4.07 -9.83
CA PHE A 256 4.73 5.47 -10.20
C PHE A 256 5.02 5.53 -11.69
N GLU A 257 3.98 5.77 -12.50
CA GLU A 257 4.16 5.98 -13.94
C GLU A 257 4.76 7.36 -14.18
N ASP A 258 5.93 7.36 -14.81
CA ASP A 258 6.68 8.56 -15.16
C ASP A 258 7.05 8.50 -16.64
N ASP A 259 6.51 9.42 -17.44
CA ASP A 259 6.77 9.53 -18.86
C ASP A 259 7.91 10.50 -19.21
N GLY A 260 8.63 11.01 -18.20
CA GLY A 260 9.71 11.97 -18.37
C GLY A 260 9.25 13.40 -18.65
N SER A 261 7.93 13.67 -18.71
CA SER A 261 7.38 15.03 -18.88
C SER A 261 7.43 15.86 -17.58
N GLY A 262 7.81 15.25 -16.46
CA GLY A 262 7.73 15.84 -15.12
C GLY A 262 6.42 15.54 -14.39
N ARG A 263 5.44 14.91 -15.05
CA ARG A 263 4.24 14.38 -14.42
C ARG A 263 4.47 12.94 -13.94
N ILE A 264 4.14 12.68 -12.68
CA ILE A 264 4.23 11.35 -12.07
C ILE A 264 2.82 10.94 -11.61
N ASP A 265 2.33 9.81 -12.11
CA ASP A 265 1.04 9.23 -11.70
C ASP A 265 1.28 7.99 -10.81
N LYS A 266 1.00 8.11 -9.50
CA LYS A 266 0.94 6.99 -8.55
C LYS A 266 -0.35 6.18 -8.77
N LYS A 267 -0.24 4.88 -9.01
CA LYS A 267 -1.37 3.97 -9.24
C LYS A 267 -1.26 2.74 -8.34
N ILE A 268 -2.40 2.26 -7.86
CA ILE A 268 -2.58 0.99 -7.16
C ILE A 268 -3.33 0.01 -8.07
N ALA A 269 -3.07 -1.29 -7.92
CA ALA A 269 -3.84 -2.34 -8.57
C ALA A 269 -5.31 -2.36 -8.11
N GLY A 270 -6.23 -2.65 -9.03
CA GLY A 270 -7.60 -3.04 -8.67
C GLY A 270 -7.66 -4.48 -8.15
N TYR A 271 -8.71 -4.81 -7.39
CA TYR A 271 -8.88 -6.14 -6.78
C TYR A 271 -8.70 -7.29 -7.76
N HIS A 272 -9.24 -7.18 -8.98
CA HIS A 272 -9.12 -8.21 -10.01
C HIS A 272 -7.68 -8.41 -10.47
N GLN A 273 -6.89 -7.33 -10.54
CA GLN A 273 -5.47 -7.40 -10.90
C GLN A 273 -4.67 -8.02 -9.76
N PHE A 274 -4.93 -7.61 -8.51
CA PHE A 274 -4.29 -8.15 -7.32
C PHE A 274 -4.47 -9.67 -7.22
N HIS A 275 -5.72 -10.15 -7.20
CA HIS A 275 -5.99 -11.58 -7.08
C HIS A 275 -5.52 -12.37 -8.30
N ALA A 276 -5.69 -11.86 -9.53
CA ALA A 276 -5.22 -12.55 -10.72
C ALA A 276 -3.68 -12.74 -10.73
N VAL A 277 -2.93 -11.74 -10.29
CA VAL A 277 -1.46 -11.82 -10.22
C VAL A 277 -1.02 -12.81 -9.14
N GLN A 278 -1.62 -12.78 -7.95
CA GLN A 278 -1.28 -13.74 -6.88
C GLN A 278 -1.45 -15.19 -7.36
N VAL A 279 -2.54 -15.46 -8.07
CA VAL A 279 -2.83 -16.77 -8.67
C VAL A 279 -1.83 -17.10 -9.76
N ALA A 280 -1.55 -16.16 -10.67
CA ALA A 280 -0.60 -16.38 -11.75
C ALA A 280 0.80 -16.71 -11.21
N VAL A 281 1.24 -16.04 -10.13
CA VAL A 281 2.50 -16.34 -9.44
C VAL A 281 2.48 -17.76 -8.85
N ALA A 282 1.43 -18.12 -8.11
CA ALA A 282 1.31 -19.46 -7.52
C ALA A 282 1.35 -20.55 -8.60
N GLU A 283 0.62 -20.36 -9.71
CA GLU A 283 0.62 -21.27 -10.85
C GLU A 283 1.98 -21.32 -11.58
N THR A 284 2.72 -20.21 -11.60
CA THR A 284 4.09 -20.16 -12.15
C THR A 284 5.03 -21.04 -11.34
N LEU A 285 5.01 -20.90 -10.03
CA LEU A 285 5.84 -21.69 -9.13
C LEU A 285 5.48 -23.18 -9.17
N ARG A 286 4.18 -23.49 -9.22
CA ARG A 286 3.68 -24.86 -9.44
C ARG A 286 4.21 -25.42 -10.75
N ALA A 287 4.04 -24.71 -11.86
CA ALA A 287 4.44 -25.13 -13.20
C ALA A 287 5.97 -25.32 -13.32
N ALA A 288 6.75 -24.53 -12.58
CA ALA A 288 8.21 -24.63 -12.51
C ALA A 288 8.73 -25.67 -11.47
N ARG A 289 7.83 -26.28 -10.69
CA ARG A 289 8.17 -27.18 -9.57
C ARG A 289 9.08 -26.52 -8.52
N LEU A 290 8.88 -25.22 -8.31
CA LEU A 290 9.64 -24.45 -7.34
C LEU A 290 8.91 -24.47 -6.00
N ARG A 291 9.66 -24.67 -4.91
CA ARG A 291 9.09 -24.57 -3.57
C ARG A 291 8.80 -23.11 -3.28
N HIS A 292 7.57 -22.83 -2.87
CA HIS A 292 7.22 -21.53 -2.35
C HIS A 292 7.82 -21.38 -0.95
N GLY A 293 8.61 -20.32 -0.73
CA GLY A 293 8.80 -19.79 0.62
C GLY A 293 7.43 -19.39 1.17
N SER A 294 7.24 -19.46 2.49
CA SER A 294 5.97 -19.33 3.22
C SER A 294 5.06 -18.16 2.79
N MET A 295 4.32 -18.32 1.71
CA MET A 295 3.15 -17.50 1.40
C MET A 295 1.93 -18.41 1.49
N GLY A 296 1.40 -18.48 2.71
CA GLY A 296 0.05 -18.96 2.94
C GLY A 296 -0.92 -17.88 2.50
N MET A 297 -1.16 -17.77 1.20
CA MET A 297 -2.39 -17.20 0.69
C MET A 297 -3.03 -18.28 -0.15
N ALA A 298 -4.06 -18.91 0.40
CA ALA A 298 -5.00 -19.67 -0.41
C ALA A 298 -5.80 -18.67 -1.23
N THR A 299 -5.24 -18.20 -2.35
CA THR A 299 -6.03 -17.50 -3.35
C THR A 299 -6.73 -18.57 -4.16
N GLY A 300 -7.99 -18.82 -3.85
CA GLY A 300 -8.81 -19.68 -4.70
C GLY A 300 -9.03 -18.98 -6.03
N ALA A 301 -8.41 -19.46 -7.09
CA ALA A 301 -8.82 -19.07 -8.43
C ALA A 301 -9.05 -20.30 -9.30
N GLY A 302 -10.28 -20.35 -9.78
CA GLY A 302 -10.79 -21.36 -10.68
C GLY A 302 -11.40 -22.54 -9.95
N ARG A 303 -12.64 -22.89 -10.32
CA ARG A 303 -13.31 -24.17 -9.96
C ARG A 303 -12.54 -25.42 -10.41
N ARG A 304 -11.37 -25.26 -11.04
CA ARG A 304 -10.56 -26.35 -11.59
C ARG A 304 -9.17 -26.30 -10.98
N PRO A 305 -8.67 -27.40 -10.41
CA PRO A 305 -7.29 -27.45 -9.95
C PRO A 305 -6.34 -27.15 -11.11
N GLY A 306 -5.21 -26.52 -10.79
CA GLY A 306 -4.11 -26.29 -11.74
C GLY A 306 -3.55 -27.60 -12.33
N GLY A 307 -2.55 -27.46 -13.19
CA GLY A 307 -1.85 -28.58 -13.80
C GLY A 307 -0.98 -29.40 -12.83
N ARG A 308 -0.23 -30.38 -13.35
CA ARG A 308 0.69 -31.17 -12.51
C ARG A 308 1.91 -30.30 -12.13
N PRO A 309 2.45 -30.39 -10.90
CA PRO A 309 3.69 -29.69 -10.56
C PRO A 309 4.82 -30.03 -11.55
N GLY A 310 5.46 -29.01 -12.12
CA GLY A 310 6.52 -29.18 -13.12
C GLY A 310 6.06 -29.39 -14.57
N ASP A 311 4.77 -29.28 -14.87
CA ASP A 311 4.24 -29.46 -16.23
C ASP A 311 4.49 -28.28 -17.18
N ARG A 312 5.13 -27.21 -16.69
CA ARG A 312 5.51 -26.01 -17.44
C ARG A 312 4.33 -25.27 -18.06
N ARG A 313 3.10 -25.47 -17.56
CA ARG A 313 1.89 -24.79 -18.03
C ARG A 313 1.29 -24.00 -16.88
N ILE A 314 1.12 -22.69 -17.07
CA ILE A 314 0.61 -21.77 -16.05
C ILE A 314 -0.91 -21.65 -16.20
N GLY A 315 -1.39 -20.85 -17.16
CA GLY A 315 -2.81 -20.63 -17.38
C GLY A 315 -3.12 -19.43 -18.27
N VAL A 316 -4.39 -19.01 -18.26
CA VAL A 316 -4.90 -17.85 -19.00
C VAL A 316 -5.59 -16.90 -18.03
N VAL A 317 -5.23 -15.62 -18.10
CA VAL A 317 -5.91 -14.53 -17.39
C VAL A 317 -6.81 -13.80 -18.38
N TRP A 318 -8.14 -13.83 -18.14
CA TRP A 318 -9.11 -13.20 -19.03
C TRP A 318 -9.63 -11.88 -18.44
N HIS A 319 -9.37 -10.79 -19.16
CA HIS A 319 -9.74 -9.44 -18.76
C HIS A 319 -10.60 -8.77 -19.84
N THR A 320 -11.63 -8.03 -19.41
CA THR A 320 -12.40 -7.14 -20.29
C THR A 320 -11.53 -6.00 -20.84
N GLN A 321 -11.96 -5.34 -21.92
CA GLN A 321 -11.28 -4.17 -22.47
C GLN A 321 -11.32 -3.00 -21.48
N GLY A 322 -10.23 -2.25 -21.36
CA GLY A 322 -10.12 -1.10 -20.44
C GLY A 322 -9.89 -1.45 -18.96
N SER A 323 -9.83 -2.74 -18.59
CA SER A 323 -9.64 -3.19 -17.20
C SER A 323 -8.20 -3.06 -16.64
N GLY A 324 -7.27 -2.49 -17.39
CA GLY A 324 -5.86 -2.38 -16.99
C GLY A 324 -5.02 -3.64 -17.22
N LYS A 325 -5.26 -4.37 -18.33
CA LYS A 325 -4.48 -5.56 -18.71
C LYS A 325 -2.97 -5.35 -18.65
N SER A 326 -2.47 -4.28 -19.27
CA SER A 326 -1.03 -3.98 -19.32
C SER A 326 -0.42 -3.78 -17.94
N LEU A 327 -1.12 -3.07 -17.04
CA LEU A 327 -0.68 -2.93 -15.64
C LEU A 327 -0.68 -4.28 -14.90
N THR A 328 -1.63 -5.16 -15.20
CA THR A 328 -1.65 -6.51 -14.62
C THR A 328 -0.41 -7.32 -15.02
N MET A 329 0.04 -7.17 -16.27
CA MET A 329 1.28 -7.78 -16.75
C MET A 329 2.51 -7.20 -16.05
N VAL A 330 2.54 -5.88 -15.83
CA VAL A 330 3.61 -5.20 -15.07
C VAL A 330 3.68 -5.71 -13.63
N PHE A 331 2.54 -5.79 -12.93
CA PHE A 331 2.48 -6.33 -11.57
C PHE A 331 2.94 -7.79 -11.50
N TYR A 332 2.48 -8.62 -12.43
CA TYR A 332 2.95 -10.00 -12.54
C TYR A 332 4.47 -10.08 -12.77
N ALA A 333 5.00 -9.31 -13.72
CA ALA A 333 6.43 -9.29 -13.99
C ALA A 333 7.24 -8.82 -12.78
N GLY A 334 6.82 -7.74 -12.12
CA GLY A 334 7.45 -7.25 -10.89
C GLY A 334 7.46 -8.30 -9.77
N ARG A 335 6.34 -8.98 -9.54
CA ARG A 335 6.25 -10.04 -8.52
C ARG A 335 7.15 -11.24 -8.83
N ILE A 336 7.25 -11.62 -10.10
CA ILE A 336 8.05 -12.76 -10.56
C ILE A 336 9.55 -12.45 -10.50
N VAL A 337 9.98 -11.24 -10.84
CA VAL A 337 11.39 -10.83 -10.75
C VAL A 337 11.86 -10.80 -9.29
N ARG A 338 10.98 -10.41 -8.35
CA ARG A 338 11.28 -10.41 -6.91
C ARG A 338 11.20 -11.78 -6.25
N GLU A 339 10.55 -12.76 -6.87
CA GLU A 339 10.34 -14.09 -6.28
C GLU A 339 11.69 -14.83 -6.14
N PRO A 340 12.18 -15.08 -4.91
CA PRO A 340 13.51 -15.67 -4.71
C PRO A 340 13.65 -17.03 -5.38
N ALA A 341 12.58 -17.82 -5.41
CA ALA A 341 12.57 -19.13 -6.04
C ALA A 341 12.82 -19.07 -7.56
N MET A 342 12.48 -17.95 -8.22
CA MET A 342 12.65 -17.77 -9.67
C MET A 342 14.08 -17.36 -10.07
N ARG A 343 14.95 -16.99 -9.12
CA ARG A 343 16.38 -16.70 -9.34
C ARG A 343 16.63 -15.70 -10.49
N ASN A 344 15.89 -14.59 -10.53
CA ASN A 344 15.95 -13.56 -11.57
C ASN A 344 15.61 -14.10 -12.99
N PRO A 345 14.33 -14.39 -13.27
CA PRO A 345 13.91 -14.99 -14.52
C PRO A 345 13.89 -14.00 -15.68
N THR A 346 14.10 -14.50 -16.90
CA THR A 346 13.82 -13.74 -18.14
C THR A 346 12.33 -13.80 -18.45
N ILE A 347 11.71 -12.64 -18.66
CA ILE A 347 10.31 -12.52 -19.07
C ILE A 347 10.27 -12.01 -20.50
N VAL A 348 9.61 -12.76 -21.39
CA VAL A 348 9.38 -12.37 -22.78
C VAL A 348 7.90 -12.04 -22.94
N VAL A 349 7.61 -10.81 -23.34
CA VAL A 349 6.25 -10.34 -23.66
C VAL A 349 6.08 -10.40 -25.17
N LEU A 350 5.00 -11.02 -25.64
CA LEU A 350 4.71 -11.18 -27.07
C LEU A 350 3.35 -10.54 -27.38
N THR A 351 3.31 -9.74 -28.44
CA THR A 351 2.09 -9.13 -28.97
C THR A 351 1.88 -9.54 -30.43
N ASP A 352 0.66 -9.40 -30.94
CA ASP A 352 0.32 -9.75 -32.32
C ASP A 352 0.49 -8.57 -33.30
N ARG A 353 0.76 -7.35 -32.81
CA ARG A 353 0.93 -6.14 -33.62
C ARG A 353 1.94 -5.16 -33.01
N ASN A 354 2.73 -4.51 -33.86
CA ASN A 354 3.76 -3.55 -33.46
C ASN A 354 3.23 -2.36 -32.64
N ASP A 355 2.04 -1.85 -32.95
CA ASP A 355 1.48 -0.70 -32.23
C ASP A 355 1.04 -1.04 -30.80
N LEU A 356 0.66 -2.30 -30.55
CA LEU A 356 0.40 -2.81 -29.21
C LEU A 356 1.72 -3.08 -28.46
N ASP A 357 2.75 -3.52 -29.19
CA ASP A 357 4.09 -3.70 -28.66
C ASP A 357 4.64 -2.39 -28.09
N ASP A 358 4.61 -1.31 -28.88
CA ASP A 358 5.05 0.02 -28.46
C ASP A 358 4.29 0.52 -27.21
N GLN A 359 2.98 0.26 -27.13
CA GLN A 359 2.16 0.63 -25.97
C GLN A 359 2.53 -0.16 -24.71
N LEU A 360 2.79 -1.47 -24.85
CA LEU A 360 3.23 -2.30 -23.73
C LEU A 360 4.64 -1.92 -23.29
N PHE A 361 5.56 -1.75 -24.23
CA PHE A 361 6.92 -1.30 -23.94
C PHE A 361 6.92 0.04 -23.20
N ALA A 362 6.12 1.01 -23.65
CA ALA A 362 5.95 2.28 -22.95
C ALA A 362 5.38 2.10 -21.53
N THR A 363 4.39 1.22 -21.35
CA THR A 363 3.81 0.93 -20.02
C THR A 363 4.85 0.33 -19.07
N PHE A 364 5.61 -0.66 -19.53
CA PHE A 364 6.68 -1.29 -18.75
C PHE A 364 7.79 -0.30 -18.42
N SER A 365 8.20 0.53 -19.40
CA SER A 365 9.25 1.53 -19.22
C SER A 365 8.87 2.59 -18.19
N ARG A 366 7.62 3.08 -18.24
CA ARG A 366 7.09 4.05 -17.25
C ARG A 366 7.00 3.46 -15.84
N CYS A 367 6.94 2.14 -15.70
CA CYS A 367 6.85 1.42 -14.44
C CYS A 367 8.16 0.71 -14.05
N GLN A 368 9.30 1.10 -14.63
CA GLN A 368 10.57 0.36 -14.47
C GLN A 368 11.02 0.14 -13.02
N GLU A 369 10.60 0.99 -12.08
CA GLU A 369 10.92 0.83 -10.65
C GLU A 369 10.35 -0.45 -10.06
N LEU A 370 9.14 -0.83 -10.48
CA LEU A 370 8.55 -2.09 -10.05
C LEU A 370 9.32 -3.28 -10.65
N LEU A 371 9.96 -3.10 -11.81
CA LEU A 371 10.69 -4.14 -12.50
C LEU A 371 12.15 -4.26 -12.04
N ARG A 372 12.68 -3.23 -11.35
CA ARG A 372 14.09 -3.12 -10.92
C ARG A 372 15.12 -3.21 -12.05
N GLN A 373 14.67 -3.04 -13.29
CA GLN A 373 15.49 -3.07 -14.49
C GLN A 373 14.81 -2.27 -15.60
N THR A 374 15.60 -1.74 -16.52
CA THR A 374 15.08 -1.08 -17.73
C THR A 374 14.63 -2.15 -18.72
N PRO A 375 13.36 -2.12 -19.19
CA PRO A 375 12.90 -2.99 -20.27
C PRO A 375 13.74 -2.78 -21.54
N VAL A 376 13.98 -3.86 -22.29
CA VAL A 376 14.80 -3.88 -23.52
C VAL A 376 14.03 -4.37 -24.72
#